data_AF-A0A930AME0-F1
#
_entry.id   AF-A0A930AME0-F1
#
_cell.length_a   1.000
_cell.length_b   1.000
_cell.length_c   1.000
_cell.angle_alpha   90.00
_cell.angle_beta   90.00
_cell.angle_gamma   90.00
#
_symmetry.space_group_name_H-M   'P 1'
#
loop_
_entity.id
_entity.type
_entity.pdbx_description
1 polymer ?
#
loop_
_entity_poly.entity_id
_entity_poly.type
_entity_poly.pdbx_seq_one_letter_code
_entity_poly.pdbx_strand_id
1 'polypeptide(L)' 'MEDTIMAKGLLIVLSGPSGVGKGTVLKEFIHDKDLKLAYSVSMTTRKQRPGEVDGINYH' A
#
# COMPACT_ATOMS: atom_id res chain seq x y z
N MET A 1 -22.26 -24.77 14.59
CA MET A 1 -22.39 -23.33 14.33
C MET A 1 -21.24 -22.67 15.05
N GLU A 2 -20.14 -22.48 14.34
CA GLU A 2 -18.95 -21.82 14.85
C GLU A 2 -18.47 -20.94 13.71
N ASP A 3 -19.05 -19.74 13.63
CA ASP A 3 -18.58 -18.71 12.72
C ASP A 3 -17.14 -18.40 13.12
N THR A 4 -16.19 -18.99 12.40
CA THR A 4 -14.78 -18.64 12.51
C THR A 4 -14.69 -17.20 12.00
N ILE A 5 -14.82 -16.23 12.90
CA ILE A 5 -14.61 -14.83 12.57
C ILE A 5 -13.13 -14.73 12.21
N MET A 6 -12.83 -14.81 10.92
CA MET A 6 -11.52 -14.48 10.38
C MET A 6 -11.14 -13.12 10.95
N ALA A 7 -10.11 -13.09 11.79
CA ALA A 7 -9.67 -11.86 12.44
C ALA A 7 -9.43 -10.81 11.34
N LYS A 8 -10.24 -9.74 11.33
CA LYS A 8 -10.12 -8.68 10.32
C LYS A 8 -8.75 -8.04 10.48
N GLY A 9 -7.99 -7.97 9.39
CA GLY A 9 -6.72 -7.25 9.36
C GLY A 9 -6.90 -5.76 9.64
N LEU A 10 -5.85 -5.09 10.09
CA LEU A 10 -5.83 -3.65 10.30
C LEU A 10 -5.59 -2.93 8.97
N LEU A 11 -6.53 -2.08 8.54
CA LEU A 11 -6.33 -1.17 7.41
C LEU A 11 -5.67 0.12 7.89
N ILE A 12 -4.51 0.45 7.32
CA ILE A 12 -3.76 1.68 7.61
C ILE A 12 -3.79 2.57 6.37
N VAL A 13 -4.15 3.84 6.55
CA VAL A 13 -4.20 4.84 5.46
C VAL A 13 -3.19 5.95 5.75
N LEU A 14 -2.16 6.06 4.90
CA LEU A 14 -1.21 7.16 4.94
C LEU A 14 -1.60 8.24 3.93
N SER A 15 -2.02 9.42 4.42
CA SER A 15 -2.53 10.52 3.60
C SER A 15 -1.73 11.82 3.78
N GLY A 16 -1.85 12.75 2.82
CA GLY A 16 -1.15 14.03 2.81
C GLY A 16 -0.85 14.56 1.39
N PRO A 17 -0.54 15.86 1.20
CA PRO A 17 -0.24 16.45 -0.11
C PRO A 17 0.93 15.79 -0.85
N SER A 18 1.09 16.09 -2.14
CA SER A 18 2.29 15.67 -2.89
C SER A 18 3.55 16.29 -2.27
N GLY A 19 4.66 15.54 -2.24
CA GLY A 19 5.96 16.03 -1.72
C GLY A 19 6.19 15.86 -0.21
N VAL A 20 5.19 15.49 0.60
CA VAL A 20 5.35 15.36 2.08
C VAL A 20 6.09 14.09 2.55
N GLY A 21 6.60 13.27 1.63
CA GLY A 21 7.39 12.07 1.99
C GLY A 21 6.60 10.78 2.24
N LYS A 22 5.30 10.71 1.90
CA LYS A 22 4.48 9.49 2.07
C LYS A 22 5.10 8.24 1.46
N GLY A 23 5.63 8.35 0.24
CA GLY A 23 6.28 7.24 -0.46
C GLY A 23 7.53 6.75 0.25
N THR A 24 8.26 7.65 0.92
CA THR A 24 9.45 7.30 1.71
C THR A 24 9.06 6.48 2.94
N VAL A 25 8.10 6.96 3.74
CA VAL A 25 7.60 6.22 4.93
C VAL A 25 7.03 4.86 4.54
N LEU A 26 6.22 4.83 3.48
CA LEU A 26 5.63 3.61 2.96
C LEU A 26 6.71 2.59 2.55
N LYS A 27 7.76 3.03 1.87
CA LYS A 27 8.87 2.16 1.46
C LYS A 27 9.58 1.54 2.66
N GLU A 28 9.86 2.32 3.69
CA GLU A 28 10.49 1.80 4.93
C GLU A 28 9.61 0.76 5.62
N PHE A 29 8.30 1.01 5.73
CA PHE A 29 7.36 0.08 6.38
C PHE A 29 7.18 -1.23 5.61
N ILE A 30 7.08 -1.17 4.27
CA ILE A 30 6.90 -2.37 3.45
C ILE A 30 8.18 -3.25 3.43
N HIS A 31 9.35 -2.67 3.66
CA HIS A 31 10.60 -3.42 3.76
C HIS A 31 10.79 -4.11 5.12
N ASP A 32 10.09 -3.67 6.16
CA ASP A 32 10.10 -4.31 7.47
C ASP A 32 9.17 -5.53 7.49
N LYS A 33 9.78 -6.72 7.44
CA LYS A 33 9.07 -8.00 7.42
C LYS A 33 8.35 -8.31 8.73
N ASP A 34 8.78 -7.72 9.85
CA ASP A 34 8.19 -7.99 11.17
C ASP A 34 6.81 -7.34 11.30
N LEU A 35 6.54 -6.27 10.53
CA LEU A 35 5.25 -5.58 10.49
C LEU A 35 4.15 -6.36 9.76
N LYS A 36 4.49 -7.41 9.00
CA LYS A 36 3.54 -8.27 8.26
C LYS A 36 2.52 -7.46 7.43
N LEU A 37 3.01 -6.42 6.75
CA LEU A 37 2.18 -5.52 5.95
C LEU A 37 1.99 -6.07 4.53
N ALA A 38 0.81 -5.83 3.97
CA ALA A 38 0.53 -5.99 2.55
C ALA A 38 0.34 -4.61 1.93
N TYR A 39 1.05 -4.34 0.83
CA TYR A 39 0.85 -3.10 0.08
C TYR A 39 -0.36 -3.22 -0.85
N SER A 40 -1.26 -2.24 -0.78
CA SER A 40 -2.43 -2.17 -1.66
C SER A 40 -2.08 -1.37 -2.92
N VAL A 41 -2.23 -2.00 -4.08
CA VAL A 41 -2.03 -1.38 -5.39
C VAL A 41 -3.39 -0.95 -5.95
N SER A 42 -3.52 0.33 -6.31
CA SER A 42 -4.76 0.89 -6.86
C SER A 42 -4.75 0.91 -8.39
N MET A 43 -5.92 1.13 -8.98
CA MET A 43 -6.11 1.28 -10.41
C MET A 43 -5.98 2.75 -10.83
N THR A 44 -5.46 3.02 -12.02
CA THR A 44 -5.43 4.41 -12.54
C THR A 44 -5.67 4.52 -14.04
N THR A 45 -6.37 5.56 -14.48
CA THR A 45 -6.61 5.86 -15.91
C THR A 45 -5.61 6.85 -16.49
N ARG A 46 -4.76 7.46 -15.65
CA ARG A 46 -3.68 8.34 -16.13
C ARG A 46 -2.55 7.51 -16.74
N LYS A 47 -1.70 8.16 -17.54
CA LYS A 47 -0.44 7.56 -17.99
C LYS A 47 0.55 7.34 -16.82
N GLN A 48 1.33 6.27 -16.96
CA GLN A 48 2.50 5.94 -16.14
C GLN A 48 3.44 7.13 -16.05
N ARG A 49 3.93 7.46 -14.84
CA ARG A 49 5.02 8.43 -14.65
C ARG A 49 6.38 7.74 -14.92
N PRO A 50 7.42 8.50 -15.28
CA PRO A 50 8.77 7.96 -15.37
C PRO A 50 9.16 7.22 -14.08
N GLY A 51 9.49 5.93 -14.18
CA GLY A 51 9.93 5.09 -13.06
C GLY A 51 8.83 4.33 -12.32
N GLU A 52 7.54 4.55 -12.61
CA GLU A 52 6.50 3.64 -12.11
C GLU A 52 6.54 2.30 -12.89
N VAL A 53 6.00 1.23 -12.31
CA VAL A 53 5.90 -0.11 -12.93
C VAL A 53 4.48 -0.64 -12.75
N ASP A 54 3.88 -1.13 -13.85
CA ASP A 54 2.57 -1.78 -13.85
C ASP A 54 2.58 -3.05 -12.99
N GLY A 55 1.53 -3.26 -12.20
CA GLY A 55 1.43 -4.30 -11.19
C GLY A 55 2.23 -4.07 -9.90
N ILE A 56 2.97 -2.97 -9.79
CA ILE A 56 3.71 -2.58 -8.58
C ILE A 56 3.22 -1.24 -8.05
N ASN A 57 3.20 -0.22 -8.90
CA ASN A 57 2.80 1.14 -8.53
C ASN A 57 1.33 1.41 -8.81
N TYR A 58 0.77 0.74 -9.81
CA TYR A 58 -0.63 0.80 -10.20
C TYR A 58 -0.97 -0.49 -10.95
N HIS A 59 -2.26 -0.76 -11.10
CA HIS A 59 -2.82 -1.74 -12.03
C HIS A 59 -3.73 -1.05 -13.06
#